data_AF-A0A7Z9VKV3-F1
#
_entry.id   AF-A0A7Z9VKV3-F1
#
_cell.length_a   1.000
_cell.length_b   1.000
_cell.length_c   1.000
_cell.angle_alpha   90.00
_cell.angle_beta   90.00
_cell.angle_gamma   90.00
#
_symmetry.space_group_name_H-M   'P 1'
#
loop_
_entity.id
_entity.type
_entity.pdbx_description
1 polymer ?
#
loop_
_entity_poly.entity_id
_entity_poly.type
_entity_poly.pdbx_seq_one_letter_code
_entity_poly.pdbx_strand_id
1 'polypeptide(L)'
;MKKPFKPIKTSLRDYPEWEDYLPRKSDKQVLIVDDVCDSGETFHKIRNYIEERANGVDVRFAVLYWNNECNFEPHYYVNEIAKDSTKTWIHFPWESWWNTPI
;
A
#
# COMPACT_ATOMS: atom_id res chain seq x y z
N MET A 1 10.02 11.83 -19.55
CA MET A 1 8.94 10.81 -19.47
C MET A 1 8.11 11.06 -18.23
N LYS A 2 6.82 11.41 -18.35
CA LYS A 2 5.88 11.32 -17.22
C LYS A 2 5.70 9.84 -16.94
N LYS A 3 6.37 9.30 -15.93
CA LYS A 3 6.11 7.93 -15.48
C LYS A 3 4.63 7.89 -15.02
N PRO A 4 3.86 6.84 -15.36
CA PRO A 4 2.46 6.71 -14.93
C PRO A 4 2.31 6.48 -13.41
N PHE A 5 3.42 6.48 -12.67
CA PHE A 5 3.49 6.23 -11.24
C PHE A 5 3.88 7.51 -10.51
N LYS A 6 3.05 7.92 -9.55
CA LYS A 6 3.38 8.96 -8.56
C LYS A 6 3.76 8.24 -7.25
N PRO A 7 5.00 8.35 -6.77
CA PRO A 7 5.31 7.89 -5.42
C PRO A 7 4.54 8.76 -4.42
N ILE A 8 3.97 8.13 -3.40
CA ILE A 8 3.27 8.81 -2.31
C ILE A 8 4.13 8.63 -1.07
N LYS A 9 4.51 9.73 -0.43
CA LYS A 9 5.22 9.66 0.84
C LYS A 9 4.22 9.70 1.99
N THR A 10 4.00 8.56 2.63
CA THR A 10 3.21 8.49 3.85
C THR A 10 3.73 7.45 4.81
N SER A 11 3.63 7.75 6.11
CA SER A 11 4.01 6.88 7.21
C SER A 11 3.05 7.14 8.38
N LEU A 12 2.65 6.08 9.08
CA LEU A 12 1.70 6.15 10.20
C LEU A 12 2.32 5.85 11.57
N ARG A 13 3.58 5.39 11.60
CA ARG A 13 4.21 4.83 12.81
C ARG A 13 5.38 5.68 13.31
N ASP A 14 6.61 5.29 12.97
CA ASP A 14 7.83 5.81 13.62
C ASP A 14 8.09 7.29 13.31
N TYR A 15 7.76 7.70 12.09
CA TYR A 15 7.84 9.09 11.64
C TYR A 15 6.57 9.43 10.87
N PRO A 16 5.47 9.79 11.57
CA PRO A 16 4.20 10.03 10.92
C PRO A 16 4.29 11.17 9.91
N GLU A 17 3.97 10.88 8.65
CA GLU A 17 3.99 11.83 7.54
C GLU A 17 2.82 11.53 6.61
N TRP A 18 2.21 12.58 6.08
CA TRP A 18 1.13 12.46 5.11
C TRP A 18 1.31 13.48 4.00
N GLU A 19 1.65 13.01 2.81
CA GLU A 19 1.59 13.81 1.60
C GLU A 19 0.16 13.80 1.06
N ASP A 20 -0.40 15.00 0.83
CA ASP A 20 -1.67 15.13 0.13
C ASP A 20 -1.54 14.67 -1.33
N TYR A 21 -2.36 13.69 -1.72
CA TYR A 21 -2.39 13.21 -3.10
C TYR A 21 -3.81 12.84 -3.52
N LEU A 22 -4.22 13.29 -4.69
CA LEU A 22 -5.50 12.89 -5.28
C LEU A 22 -5.28 12.39 -6.71
N PRO A 23 -6.09 11.42 -7.16
CA PRO A 23 -6.23 11.12 -8.58
C PRO A 23 -6.49 12.40 -9.39
N ARG A 24 -6.03 12.46 -10.64
CA ARG A 24 -6.39 13.58 -11.51
C ARG A 24 -7.89 13.48 -11.80
N LYS A 25 -8.54 14.62 -12.06
CA LYS A 25 -9.96 14.65 -12.44
C LYS A 25 -10.30 13.82 -13.69
N SER A 26 -9.30 13.58 -14.54
CA SER A 26 -9.42 12.74 -15.74
C SER A 26 -9.25 11.25 -15.47
N ASP A 27 -8.66 10.87 -14.33
CA ASP A 27 -8.41 9.48 -13.99
C ASP A 27 -9.75 8.79 -13.67
N LYS A 28 -9.90 7.56 -14.18
CA LYS A 28 -11.11 6.74 -13.98
C LYS A 28 -10.82 5.49 -13.16
N GLN A 29 -9.59 5.02 -13.23
CA GLN A 29 -9.10 3.84 -12.54
C GLN A 29 -7.72 4.17 -11.97
N VAL A 30 -7.54 3.87 -10.68
CA VAL A 30 -6.29 4.09 -9.95
C VAL A 30 -5.93 2.80 -9.23
N LEU A 31 -4.67 2.42 -9.33
CA LEU A 31 -4.10 1.31 -8.57
C LEU A 31 -3.12 1.86 -7.54
N ILE A 32 -3.42 1.65 -6.27
CA ILE A 32 -2.50 1.86 -5.15
C ILE A 32 -1.70 0.57 -4.99
N VAL A 33 -0.37 0.70 -4.96
CA VAL A 33 0.55 -0.43 -4.84
C VAL A 33 1.44 -0.20 -3.63
N ASP A 34 1.55 -1.22 -2.79
CA ASP A 34 2.50 -1.27 -1.68
C ASP A 34 3.17 -2.64 -1.65
N ASP A 35 4.19 -2.84 -0.83
CA ASP A 35 4.85 -4.14 -0.73
C ASP A 35 4.07 -5.15 0.13
N VAL A 36 3.52 -4.71 1.26
CA VAL A 36 2.78 -5.56 2.20
C VAL A 36 1.51 -4.87 2.75
N CYS A 37 0.43 -5.64 2.84
CA CYS A 37 -0.74 -5.26 3.64
C CYS A 37 -0.69 -6.02 4.97
N ASP A 38 -0.04 -5.42 5.99
CA ASP A 38 0.18 -6.05 7.31
C ASP A 38 -1.00 -5.85 8.26
N SER A 39 -1.26 -4.63 8.71
CA SER A 39 -2.43 -4.31 9.55
C SER A 39 -3.64 -3.80 8.74
N GLY A 40 -3.42 -3.37 7.51
CA GLY A 40 -4.42 -2.71 6.66
C GLY A 40 -4.61 -1.21 6.91
N GLU A 41 -4.01 -0.64 7.96
CA GLU A 41 -4.23 0.76 8.38
C GLU A 41 -3.84 1.79 7.31
N THR A 42 -2.70 1.59 6.62
CA THR A 42 -2.25 2.46 5.52
C THR A 42 -3.31 2.52 4.42
N PHE A 43 -3.83 1.36 4.01
CA PHE A 43 -4.82 1.29 2.94
C PHE A 43 -6.18 1.81 3.34
N HIS A 44 -6.63 1.61 4.58
CA HIS A 44 -7.84 2.25 5.10
C HIS A 44 -7.73 3.78 5.04
N LYS A 45 -6.62 4.33 5.52
CA LYS A 45 -6.41 5.79 5.50
C LYS A 45 -6.37 6.34 4.07
N ILE A 46 -5.71 5.64 3.16
CA ILE A 46 -5.67 5.97 1.73
C ILE A 46 -7.08 5.94 1.11
N ARG A 47 -7.83 4.85 1.31
CA ARG A 47 -9.18 4.68 0.78
C ARG A 47 -10.07 5.83 1.22
N ASN A 48 -10.14 6.07 2.53
CA ASN A 48 -10.96 7.13 3.11
C ASN A 48 -10.54 8.51 2.58
N TYR A 49 -9.23 8.77 2.51
CA TYR A 49 -8.72 10.04 1.99
C TYR A 49 -9.19 10.33 0.56
N ILE A 50 -9.13 9.33 -0.34
CA ILE A 50 -9.53 9.47 -1.74
C ILE A 50 -11.05 9.55 -1.87
N GLU A 51 -11.79 8.63 -1.25
CA GLU A 51 -13.26 8.56 -1.36
C GLU A 51 -13.95 9.84 -0.84
N GLU A 52 -13.41 10.48 0.20
CA GLU A 52 -13.92 11.75 0.72
C GLU A 52 -13.68 12.95 -0.22
N ARG A 53 -12.72 12.85 -1.16
CA ARG A 53 -12.19 14.01 -1.91
C ARG A 53 -12.25 13.87 -3.43
N ALA A 54 -12.45 12.65 -3.95
CA ALA A 54 -12.51 12.36 -5.37
C ALA A 54 -13.73 11.47 -5.68
N ASN A 55 -14.59 11.96 -6.58
CA ASN A 55 -15.79 11.23 -7.00
C ASN A 55 -15.58 10.55 -8.36
N GLY A 56 -16.12 9.33 -8.50
CA GLY A 56 -16.19 8.64 -9.79
C GLY A 56 -14.89 8.03 -10.29
N VAL A 57 -13.99 7.65 -9.37
CA VAL A 57 -12.74 6.93 -9.64
C VAL A 57 -12.83 5.53 -9.01
N ASP A 58 -12.56 4.49 -9.79
CA ASP A 58 -12.38 3.12 -9.28
C ASP A 58 -10.97 3.00 -8.67
N VAL A 59 -10.87 2.84 -7.35
CA VAL A 59 -9.61 2.74 -6.63
C VAL A 59 -9.40 1.30 -6.17
N ARG A 60 -8.32 0.68 -6.63
CA ARG A 60 -7.94 -0.69 -6.27
C ARG A 60 -6.60 -0.71 -5.56
N PHE A 61 -6.34 -1.82 -4.88
CA PHE A 61 -5.17 -2.01 -4.02
C PHE A 61 -4.45 -3.29 -4.41
N ALA A 62 -3.13 -3.23 -4.56
CA ALA A 62 -2.27 -4.36 -4.86
C ALA A 62 -1.07 -4.44 -3.92
N VAL A 63 -0.73 -5.66 -3.49
CA VAL A 63 0.46 -5.95 -2.67
C VAL A 63 1.19 -7.20 -3.12
N LEU A 64 2.44 -7.36 -2.70
CA LEU A 64 3.15 -8.63 -2.87
C LEU A 64 2.71 -9.64 -1.81
N TYR A 65 2.52 -9.20 -0.58
CA TYR A 65 2.11 -10.03 0.55
C TYR A 65 0.90 -9.44 1.27
N TRP A 66 -0.12 -10.25 1.50
CA TRP A 66 -1.28 -9.90 2.30
C TRP A 66 -1.31 -10.74 3.58
N ASN A 67 -1.39 -10.07 4.73
CA ASN A 67 -1.73 -10.72 5.99
C ASN A 67 -3.25 -10.95 6.05
N ASN A 68 -3.70 -12.20 5.88
CA ASN A 68 -5.13 -12.53 5.86
C ASN A 68 -5.81 -12.43 7.23
N GLU A 69 -5.06 -12.13 8.29
CA GLU A 69 -5.57 -11.88 9.64
C GLU A 69 -5.85 -10.39 9.90
N CYS A 70 -5.59 -9.50 8.92
CA CYS A 70 -5.87 -8.07 9.02
C CYS A 70 -7.26 -7.69 8.50
N ASN A 71 -7.76 -6.53 8.93
CA ASN A 71 -9.11 -6.06 8.56
C ASN A 71 -9.12 -5.26 7.24
N PHE A 72 -8.31 -5.66 6.25
CA PHE A 72 -8.32 -5.07 4.91
C PHE A 72 -7.91 -6.13 3.90
N GLU A 73 -8.78 -6.43 2.94
CA GLU A 73 -8.47 -7.31 1.81
C GLU A 73 -8.09 -6.46 0.57
N PRO A 74 -6.84 -6.54 0.07
CA PRO A 74 -6.45 -5.93 -1.20
C PRO A 74 -7.15 -6.60 -2.38
N HIS A 75 -7.30 -5.86 -3.49
CA HIS A 75 -7.93 -6.42 -4.70
C HIS A 75 -7.02 -7.42 -5.41
N TYR A 76 -5.71 -7.27 -5.25
CA TYR A 76 -4.69 -8.09 -5.86
C TYR A 76 -3.57 -8.37 -4.85
N TYR A 77 -3.15 -9.62 -4.75
CA TYR A 77 -1.99 -10.02 -3.95
C TYR A 77 -1.29 -11.20 -4.61
N VAL A 78 0.02 -11.34 -4.41
CA VAL A 78 0.80 -12.48 -4.92
C VAL A 78 0.81 -13.63 -3.92
N ASN A 79 1.01 -13.31 -2.64
CA ASN A 79 1.03 -14.26 -1.54
C ASN A 79 0.03 -13.87 -0.46
N GLU A 80 -0.62 -14.88 0.11
CA GLU A 80 -1.48 -14.77 1.28
C GLU A 80 -0.80 -15.50 2.46
N ILE A 81 -0.71 -14.84 3.61
CA ILE A 81 -0.10 -15.39 4.82
C ILE A 81 -0.93 -15.11 6.06
N ALA A 82 -0.96 -16.06 7.00
CA ALA A 82 -1.48 -15.84 8.36
C ALA A 82 -0.32 -15.38 9.26
N LYS A 83 0.09 -14.12 9.12
CA LYS A 83 1.34 -13.61 9.68
C LYS A 83 1.39 -13.75 11.20
N ASP A 84 0.31 -13.41 11.87
CA ASP A 84 0.24 -13.29 13.32
C ASP A 84 0.14 -14.68 13.97
N SER A 85 -0.65 -15.58 13.39
CA SER A 85 -0.72 -16.99 13.80
C SER A 85 0.57 -17.75 13.57
N THR A 86 1.26 -17.50 12.45
CA THR A 86 2.50 -18.22 12.10
C THR A 86 3.77 -17.54 12.64
N LYS A 87 3.64 -16.34 13.21
CA LYS A 87 4.76 -15.48 13.63
C LYS A 87 5.78 -15.26 12.50
N THR A 88 5.28 -15.10 11.29
CA THR A 88 6.10 -14.88 10.10
C THR A 88 6.52 -13.42 10.02
N TRP A 89 7.76 -13.17 9.61
CA TRP A 89 8.24 -11.84 9.24
C TRP A 89 8.77 -11.87 7.81
N ILE A 90 8.32 -10.94 6.97
CA ILE A 90 8.78 -10.82 5.59
C ILE A 90 9.95 -9.84 5.60
N HIS A 91 11.10 -10.27 5.10
CA HIS A 91 12.27 -9.41 4.89
C HIS A 91 12.34 -9.03 3.42
N PHE A 92 12.14 -7.75 3.10
CA PHE A 92 12.30 -7.28 1.72
C PHE A 92 13.74 -6.82 1.43
N PRO A 93 14.27 -7.05 0.21
CA PRO A 93 15.63 -6.64 -0.13
C PRO A 93 15.91 -5.14 0.05
N TRP A 94 14.91 -4.28 -0.19
CA TRP A 94 15.05 -2.82 -0.06
C TRP A 94 15.07 -2.32 1.40
N GLU A 95 14.64 -3.12 2.37
CA GLU A 95 14.68 -2.75 3.80
C GLU A 95 16.08 -2.91 4.40
N SER A 96 16.97 -3.64 3.73
CA SER A 96 18.35 -3.88 4.16
C SER A 96 19.33 -3.73 3.00
N TRP A 97 19.12 -2.69 2.19
CA TRP A 97 19.91 -2.41 1.00
C TRP A 97 21.42 -2.26 1.29
N TRP A 98 21.81 -1.86 2.51
CA TRP A 98 23.21 -1.76 2.94
C TRP A 98 23.86 -3.12 3.28
N ASN A 99 23.07 -4.18 3.43
CA ASN A 99 23.51 -5.53 3.76
C ASN A 99 23.31 -6.52 2.59
N THR A 100 22.87 -6.06 1.42
CA THR A 100 22.68 -6.94 0.26
C THR A 100 24.07 -7.31 -0.31
N PRO A 101 24.49 -8.58 -0.29
CA PRO A 101 25.76 -8.99 -0.90
C PRO A 101 25.74 -8.67 -2.39
N ILE A 102 26.84 -8.09 -2.88
CA ILE A 102 27.07 -7.83 -4.32
C ILE A 102 27.39 -9.13 -5.04
#